data_AF-A0AAU8FFB3-F1
#
_entry.id   AF-A0AAU8FFB3-F1
#
_cell.length_a   1.000
_cell.length_b   1.000
_cell.length_c   1.000
_cell.angle_alpha   90.00
_cell.angle_beta   90.00
_cell.angle_gamma   90.00
#
_symmetry.space_group_name_H-M   'P 1'
#
loop_
_entity.id
_entity.type
_entity.pdbx_description
1 polymer ?
#
loop_
_entity_poly.entity_id
_entity_poly.type
_entity_poly.pdbx_seq_one_letter_code
_entity_poly.pdbx_strand_id
1 'polypeptide(L)'
;MKRKMISCASALFFLTVFSCERDKPDPECRDASCCGYPWEYVRYIQDELVSLTGPPYFPVYYVRFKKQLSTYAGGAEFPRGQASICQKSLYKIEGFPLTHKSKATPDSFPYRVSGKLLISESGDIVYLPYFILYIDKIEKIN
;
A
#
# COMPACT_ATOMS: atom_id res chain seq x y z
N MET A 1 49.48 36.65 14.11
CA MET A 1 48.30 36.85 15.00
C MET A 1 47.41 35.61 14.88
N LYS A 2 47.05 35.01 16.03
CA LYS A 2 46.21 33.80 16.28
C LYS A 2 46.77 32.40 15.94
N ARG A 3 47.09 31.68 17.02
CA ARG A 3 47.29 30.22 17.20
C ARG A 3 45.95 29.47 17.08
N LYS A 4 45.96 28.19 16.64
CA LYS A 4 45.79 27.00 17.52
C LYS A 4 45.80 25.68 16.72
N MET A 5 46.53 24.72 17.28
CA MET A 5 46.64 23.30 16.94
C MET A 5 45.39 22.50 17.39
N ILE A 6 45.46 21.17 17.14
CA ILE A 6 44.73 20.00 17.71
C ILE A 6 43.87 19.36 16.60
N SER A 7 44.29 18.30 15.89
CA SER A 7 44.74 16.94 16.28
C SER A 7 43.64 16.05 16.87
N CYS A 8 43.65 14.81 16.39
CA CYS A 8 43.12 13.56 16.96
C CYS A 8 41.69 13.11 16.59
N ALA A 9 41.71 11.97 15.89
CA ALA A 9 41.09 10.72 16.29
C ALA A 9 39.70 10.38 15.71
N SER A 10 39.76 9.38 14.83
CA SER A 10 39.05 8.10 15.00
C SER A 10 37.52 8.13 14.95
N ALA A 11 36.98 7.74 13.80
CA ALA A 11 35.78 6.90 13.75
C ALA A 11 35.75 6.11 12.43
N LEU A 12 36.53 5.02 12.40
CA LEU A 12 36.15 3.83 11.66
C LEU A 12 34.85 3.31 12.28
N PHE A 13 33.69 3.51 11.65
CA PHE A 13 32.50 2.69 11.92
C PHE A 13 31.66 2.59 10.65
N PHE A 14 31.79 1.44 9.99
CA PHE A 14 30.79 0.74 9.19
C PHE A 14 29.64 1.59 8.62
N LEU A 15 29.86 2.16 7.44
CA LEU A 15 28.77 2.36 6.48
C LEU A 15 29.00 1.38 5.33
N THR A 16 28.82 0.08 5.63
CA THR A 16 28.26 -0.83 4.64
C THR A 16 26.87 -0.29 4.35
N VAL A 17 26.82 0.66 3.41
CA VAL A 17 25.61 1.12 2.77
C VAL A 17 24.96 -0.17 2.27
N PHE A 18 23.88 -0.58 2.94
CA PHE A 18 22.92 -1.49 2.35
C PHE A 18 22.61 -0.89 0.99
N SER A 19 23.11 -1.53 -0.07
CA SER A 19 22.60 -1.37 -1.42
C SER A 19 21.14 -1.83 -1.42
N CYS A 20 20.26 -1.04 -0.80
CA CYS A 20 18.89 -0.94 -1.25
C CYS A 20 18.95 -0.08 -2.51
N GLU A 21 19.43 -0.64 -3.61
CA GLU A 21 18.86 -0.27 -4.91
C GLU A 21 17.38 -0.63 -4.80
N ARG A 22 16.59 0.28 -4.23
CA ARG A 22 15.16 0.30 -4.49
C ARG A 22 15.07 0.47 -5.98
N ASP A 23 14.52 -0.53 -6.65
CA ASP A 23 14.15 -0.44 -8.06
C ASP A 23 13.60 0.96 -8.31
N LYS A 24 14.22 1.68 -9.25
CA LYS A 24 13.68 2.97 -9.69
C LYS A 24 12.21 2.72 -10.03
N PRO A 25 11.26 3.53 -9.51
CA PRO A 25 9.85 3.31 -9.79
C PRO A 25 9.67 3.24 -11.30
N ASP A 26 9.18 2.09 -11.76
CA ASP A 26 9.01 1.80 -13.18
C ASP A 26 8.25 2.97 -13.83
N PRO A 27 8.85 3.69 -14.79
CA PRO A 27 8.21 4.83 -15.43
C PRO A 27 6.87 4.45 -16.07
N GLU A 28 6.66 3.16 -16.38
CA GLU A 28 5.42 2.64 -16.96
C GLU A 28 4.26 2.56 -15.95
N CYS A 29 4.50 2.54 -14.64
CA CYS A 29 3.42 2.34 -13.66
C CYS A 29 2.85 3.63 -13.03
N ARG A 30 3.00 4.77 -13.70
CA ARG A 30 2.51 6.07 -13.19
C ARG A 30 0.99 6.12 -13.02
N ASP A 31 0.23 5.38 -13.79
CA ASP A 31 -1.23 5.29 -13.75
C ASP A 31 -1.74 4.00 -13.08
N ALA A 32 -0.82 3.19 -12.53
CA ALA A 32 -1.09 1.82 -12.05
C ALA A 32 -1.48 0.80 -13.14
N SER A 33 -1.20 1.10 -14.42
CA SER A 33 -1.34 0.14 -15.54
C SER A 33 -0.61 -1.18 -15.31
N CYS A 34 0.45 -1.18 -14.49
CA CYS A 34 1.17 -2.40 -14.12
C CYS A 34 0.40 -3.36 -13.18
N CYS A 35 -0.83 -3.02 -12.78
CA CYS A 35 -1.67 -3.85 -11.92
C CYS A 35 -2.53 -4.89 -12.64
N GLY A 36 -2.43 -5.00 -13.98
CA GLY A 36 -3.06 -6.06 -14.76
C GLY A 36 -4.43 -5.69 -15.34
N TYR A 37 -5.32 -6.70 -15.43
CA TYR A 37 -6.71 -6.72 -16.01
C TYR A 37 -7.42 -5.36 -16.04
N PRO A 38 -8.21 -4.97 -17.07
CA PRO A 38 -8.69 -3.60 -17.27
C PRO A 38 -9.23 -2.94 -15.98
N TRP A 39 -8.35 -2.16 -15.36
CA TRP A 39 -8.59 -1.43 -14.14
C TRP A 39 -8.78 0.03 -14.52
N GLU A 40 -9.93 0.59 -14.17
CA GLU A 40 -10.16 2.01 -14.31
C GLU A 40 -9.66 2.75 -13.09
N TYR A 41 -8.94 3.85 -13.32
CA TYR A 41 -8.54 4.74 -12.25
C TYR A 41 -9.77 5.39 -11.62
N VAL A 42 -9.93 5.23 -10.30
CA VAL A 42 -11.01 5.87 -9.55
C VAL A 42 -10.53 7.19 -8.96
N ARG A 43 -9.47 7.13 -8.15
CA ARG A 43 -8.91 8.30 -7.45
C ARG A 43 -7.56 7.99 -6.81
N TYR A 44 -6.87 9.06 -6.44
CA TYR A 44 -5.78 9.00 -5.49
C TYR A 44 -6.35 8.97 -4.07
N ILE A 45 -5.78 8.13 -3.21
CA ILE A 45 -6.04 8.14 -1.78
C ILE A 45 -4.79 8.62 -1.05
N GLN A 46 -4.97 9.45 -0.04
CA GLN A 46 -3.88 10.06 0.72
C GLN A 46 -4.02 9.77 2.21
N ASP A 47 -2.99 9.13 2.75
CA ASP A 47 -2.79 8.82 4.17
C ASP A 47 -4.01 8.17 4.84
N GLU A 48 -4.65 7.26 4.11
CA GLU A 48 -5.87 6.59 4.55
C GLU A 48 -5.58 5.52 5.58
N LEU A 49 -6.36 5.53 6.65
CA LEU A 49 -6.28 4.53 7.71
C LEU A 49 -6.74 3.18 7.19
N VAL A 50 -5.85 2.18 7.25
CA VAL A 50 -6.12 0.83 6.80
C VAL A 50 -5.69 -0.23 7.81
N SER A 51 -6.33 -1.37 7.65
CA SER A 51 -5.96 -2.67 8.21
C SER A 51 -5.44 -3.55 7.07
N LEU A 52 -4.52 -4.46 7.35
CA LEU A 52 -3.89 -5.34 6.36
C LEU A 52 -4.33 -6.79 6.61
N THR A 53 -4.78 -7.48 5.57
CA THR A 53 -5.11 -8.90 5.61
C THR A 53 -4.52 -9.64 4.40
N GLY A 54 -4.47 -10.96 4.47
CA GLY A 54 -3.86 -11.80 3.45
C GLY A 54 -3.86 -13.26 3.88
N PRO A 55 -3.01 -14.10 3.25
CA PRO A 55 -2.84 -15.49 3.65
C PRO A 55 -2.44 -15.60 5.14
N PRO A 56 -2.98 -16.58 5.89
CA PRO A 56 -3.86 -17.67 5.46
C PRO A 56 -5.36 -17.33 5.41
N TYR A 57 -5.76 -16.11 5.80
CA TYR A 57 -7.18 -15.74 5.93
C TYR A 57 -7.85 -15.48 4.57
N PHE A 58 -7.12 -14.89 3.64
CA PHE A 58 -7.55 -14.61 2.28
C PHE A 58 -6.50 -15.09 1.26
N PRO A 59 -6.92 -15.46 0.03
CA PRO A 59 -5.99 -15.97 -0.98
C PRO A 59 -5.01 -14.91 -1.51
N VAL A 60 -5.34 -13.63 -1.36
CA VAL A 60 -4.48 -12.50 -1.76
C VAL A 60 -4.46 -11.46 -0.64
N TYR A 61 -3.50 -10.54 -0.69
CA TYR A 61 -3.42 -9.44 0.28
C TYR A 61 -4.43 -8.35 -0.04
N TYR A 62 -5.08 -7.84 0.99
CA TYR A 62 -6.05 -6.75 0.91
C TYR A 62 -5.75 -5.70 1.97
N VAL A 63 -6.11 -4.45 1.66
CA VAL A 63 -6.35 -3.44 2.67
C VAL A 63 -7.85 -3.30 2.92
N ARG A 64 -8.23 -3.09 4.18
CA ARG A 64 -9.56 -2.59 4.54
C ARG A 64 -9.41 -1.20 5.14
N PHE A 65 -10.07 -0.22 4.52
CA PHE A 65 -10.13 1.18 4.91
C PHE A 65 -11.01 1.35 6.16
N LYS A 66 -10.58 2.23 7.08
CA LYS A 66 -11.37 2.61 8.25
C LYS A 66 -12.57 3.45 7.84
N LYS A 67 -12.36 4.39 6.92
CA LYS A 67 -13.45 5.15 6.33
C LYS A 67 -14.17 4.30 5.31
N GLN A 68 -15.49 4.43 5.25
CA GLN A 68 -16.27 3.82 4.20
C GLN A 68 -15.93 4.53 2.90
N LEU A 69 -15.25 3.83 1.99
CA LEU A 69 -15.13 4.28 0.62
C LEU A 69 -16.47 4.00 -0.03
N SER A 70 -17.33 5.02 -0.11
CA SER A 70 -18.50 4.96 -0.98
C SER A 70 -18.00 4.89 -2.41
N THR A 71 -18.44 3.86 -3.12
CA THR A 71 -18.20 3.73 -4.55
C THR A 71 -19.54 3.52 -5.20
N TYR A 72 -19.98 4.56 -5.90
CA TYR A 72 -21.10 4.47 -6.82
C TYR A 72 -20.56 3.84 -8.10
N ALA A 73 -20.78 2.54 -8.25
CA ALA A 73 -20.64 1.84 -9.53
C ALA A 73 -21.99 1.17 -9.82
N GLY A 74 -22.70 1.62 -10.86
CA GLY A 74 -23.94 0.99 -11.33
C GLY A 74 -25.13 0.99 -10.36
N GLY A 75 -25.19 1.88 -9.36
CA GLY A 75 -26.33 1.97 -8.44
C GLY A 75 -26.35 0.94 -7.29
N ALA A 76 -25.28 0.17 -7.11
CA ALA A 76 -25.13 -0.76 -5.98
C ALA A 76 -24.19 -0.18 -4.90
N GLU A 77 -24.67 -0.14 -3.66
CA GLU A 77 -23.88 0.25 -2.49
C GLU A 77 -23.10 -0.96 -1.99
N PHE A 78 -21.78 -0.91 -2.08
CA PHE A 78 -20.94 -2.06 -1.74
C PHE A 78 -20.51 -2.08 -0.29
N PRO A 79 -20.65 -3.23 0.40
CA PRO A 79 -20.28 -3.33 1.80
C PRO A 79 -18.75 -3.28 1.97
N ARG A 80 -18.28 -2.13 2.45
CA ARG A 80 -17.11 -1.89 3.32
C ARG A 80 -15.72 -1.93 2.67
N GLY A 81 -15.38 -0.82 1.99
CA GLY A 81 -14.04 -0.23 1.92
C GLY A 81 -12.86 -1.21 1.94
N GLN A 82 -12.79 -2.11 0.96
CA GLN A 82 -11.70 -3.08 0.81
C GLN A 82 -11.10 -2.96 -0.58
N ALA A 83 -9.79 -3.17 -0.70
CA ALA A 83 -9.09 -3.24 -1.97
C ALA A 83 -8.02 -4.32 -1.94
N SER A 84 -7.95 -5.14 -2.99
CA SER A 84 -6.83 -6.05 -3.23
C SER A 84 -5.56 -5.24 -3.47
N ILE A 85 -4.43 -5.72 -2.98
CA ILE A 85 -3.15 -5.05 -3.22
C ILE A 85 -2.61 -5.51 -4.58
N CYS A 86 -2.28 -4.53 -5.42
CA CYS A 86 -1.63 -4.76 -6.70
C CYS A 86 -0.36 -5.59 -6.51
N GLN A 87 -0.13 -6.60 -7.35
CA GLN A 87 1.00 -7.52 -7.18
C GLN A 87 2.35 -6.80 -7.18
N LYS A 88 2.49 -5.76 -8.01
CA LYS A 88 3.67 -4.88 -8.06
C LYS A 88 3.86 -4.01 -6.81
N SER A 89 2.88 -3.94 -5.91
CA SER A 89 2.95 -3.23 -4.63
C SER A 89 3.23 -4.16 -3.44
N LEU A 90 3.29 -5.48 -3.62
CA LEU A 90 3.43 -6.43 -2.49
C LEU A 90 4.76 -6.25 -1.74
N TYR A 91 5.85 -5.91 -2.41
CA TYR A 91 7.13 -5.64 -1.74
C TYR A 91 7.04 -4.47 -0.75
N LYS A 92 6.10 -3.53 -0.94
CA LYS A 92 5.94 -2.35 -0.06
C LYS A 92 5.31 -2.69 1.27
N ILE A 93 4.63 -3.84 1.37
CA ILE A 93 4.03 -4.31 2.63
C ILE A 93 4.91 -5.34 3.35
N GLU A 94 6.11 -5.63 2.82
CA GLU A 94 7.09 -6.45 3.53
C GLU A 94 7.46 -5.77 4.86
N GLY A 95 7.35 -6.52 5.97
CA GLY A 95 7.57 -6.00 7.32
C GLY A 95 6.34 -5.35 7.98
N PHE A 96 5.18 -5.32 7.33
CA PHE A 96 3.90 -4.90 7.93
C PHE A 96 3.07 -6.13 8.32
N PRO A 97 2.92 -6.45 9.62
CA PRO A 97 2.11 -7.58 10.06
C PRO A 97 0.64 -7.46 9.66
N LEU A 98 0.00 -8.60 9.41
CA LEU A 98 -1.45 -8.65 9.24
C LEU A 98 -2.15 -8.21 10.53
N THR A 99 -3.27 -7.50 10.38
CA THR A 99 -4.05 -6.92 11.49
C THR A 99 -5.40 -7.61 11.67
N HIS A 100 -5.65 -8.64 10.87
CA HIS A 100 -6.84 -9.48 10.94
C HIS A 100 -6.43 -10.81 11.57
N LYS A 101 -7.11 -11.22 12.63
CA LYS A 101 -6.99 -12.59 13.20
C LYS A 101 -8.02 -13.56 12.62
N SER A 102 -8.95 -13.07 11.80
CA SER A 102 -10.00 -13.85 11.15
C SER A 102 -10.47 -13.19 9.85
N LYS A 103 -11.34 -13.86 9.09
CA LYS A 103 -11.90 -13.33 7.83
C LYS A 103 -12.91 -12.18 8.01
N ALA A 104 -13.50 -12.05 9.20
CA ALA A 104 -14.69 -11.22 9.38
C ALA A 104 -14.37 -9.73 9.60
N THR A 105 -13.42 -9.41 10.49
CA THR A 105 -13.20 -8.03 10.96
C THR A 105 -11.74 -7.75 11.28
N PRO A 106 -11.25 -6.54 10.95
CA PRO A 106 -9.95 -6.07 11.40
C PRO A 106 -9.98 -5.86 12.91
N ASP A 107 -8.89 -6.21 13.59
CA ASP A 107 -8.73 -5.93 15.02
C ASP A 107 -8.34 -4.47 15.25
N SER A 108 -7.68 -3.85 14.27
CA SER A 108 -7.19 -2.47 14.33
C SER A 108 -6.93 -1.91 12.92
N PHE A 109 -6.74 -0.59 12.84
CA PHE A 109 -6.32 0.14 11.63
C PHE A 109 -5.00 0.89 11.89
N PRO A 110 -3.87 0.18 12.07
CA PRO A 110 -2.61 0.76 12.54
C PRO A 110 -1.75 1.33 11.40
N TYR A 111 -2.24 1.34 10.16
CA TYR A 111 -1.46 1.78 9.00
C TYR A 111 -2.11 2.94 8.27
N ARG A 112 -1.29 3.81 7.66
CA ARG A 112 -1.71 4.77 6.64
C ARG A 112 -1.19 4.36 5.29
N VAL A 113 -2.03 4.45 4.27
CA VAL A 113 -1.64 4.20 2.87
C VAL A 113 -1.97 5.38 1.99
N SER A 114 -1.05 5.66 1.07
CA SER A 114 -1.24 6.58 -0.05
C SER A 114 -1.02 5.82 -1.34
N GLY A 115 -1.84 6.08 -2.36
CA GLY A 115 -1.78 5.32 -3.60
C GLY A 115 -2.97 5.52 -4.53
N LYS A 116 -3.02 4.70 -5.57
CA LYS A 116 -4.03 4.78 -6.62
C LYS A 116 -5.04 3.68 -6.44
N LEU A 117 -6.31 4.07 -6.29
CA LEU A 117 -7.42 3.15 -6.20
C LEU A 117 -8.00 2.96 -7.60
N LEU A 118 -8.13 1.70 -8.00
CA LEU A 118 -8.69 1.31 -9.29
C LEU A 118 -9.88 0.37 -9.10
N ILE A 119 -10.77 0.30 -10.07
CA ILE A 119 -11.97 -0.54 -10.09
C ILE A 119 -12.00 -1.40 -11.37
N SER A 120 -12.48 -2.63 -11.28
CA SER A 120 -12.66 -3.48 -12.47
C SER A 120 -13.79 -2.91 -13.31
N GLU A 121 -13.51 -2.62 -14.58
CA GLU A 121 -14.54 -2.32 -15.57
C GLU A 121 -15.06 -3.65 -16.11
N SER A 122 -16.11 -4.20 -15.50
CA SER A 122 -16.77 -5.37 -16.08
C SER A 122 -18.28 -5.23 -15.93
N GLY A 123 -18.91 -4.76 -17.01
CA GLY A 123 -20.36 -4.66 -17.15
C GLY A 123 -21.13 -5.98 -17.08
N ASP A 124 -20.45 -7.13 -16.99
CA ASP A 124 -21.07 -8.47 -17.03
C ASP A 124 -20.75 -9.36 -15.81
N ILE A 125 -20.09 -8.84 -14.77
CA ILE A 125 -19.80 -9.61 -13.56
C ILE A 125 -20.78 -9.18 -12.46
N VAL A 126 -21.70 -10.09 -12.10
CA VAL A 126 -22.73 -9.91 -11.04
C VAL A 126 -22.14 -9.85 -9.62
N TYR A 127 -20.81 -9.78 -9.49
CA TYR A 127 -20.12 -9.66 -8.21
C TYR A 127 -19.56 -8.26 -8.00
N LEU A 128 -19.66 -7.83 -6.74
CA LEU A 128 -19.19 -6.57 -6.16
C LEU A 128 -17.93 -6.02 -6.85
N PRO A 129 -17.78 -4.69 -7.08
CA PRO A 129 -16.62 -4.08 -7.65
C PRO A 129 -15.41 -4.46 -6.81
N TYR A 130 -14.50 -5.14 -7.47
CA TYR A 130 -13.19 -5.41 -6.93
C TYR A 130 -12.37 -4.13 -7.07
N PHE A 131 -11.95 -3.57 -5.94
CA PHE A 131 -10.94 -2.51 -5.96
C PHE A 131 -9.55 -3.12 -5.98
N ILE A 132 -8.67 -2.51 -6.74
CA ILE A 132 -7.23 -2.70 -6.62
C ILE A 132 -6.58 -1.43 -6.09
N LEU A 133 -5.62 -1.60 -5.18
CA LEU A 133 -4.77 -0.54 -4.69
C LEU A 133 -3.34 -0.74 -5.19
N TYR A 134 -2.85 0.22 -5.98
CA TYR A 134 -1.43 0.44 -6.15
C TYR A 134 -0.93 1.32 -5.01
N ILE A 135 -0.01 0.81 -4.20
CA ILE A 135 0.50 1.50 -3.03
C ILE A 135 1.67 2.36 -3.48
N ASP A 136 1.63 3.66 -3.24
CA ASP A 136 2.81 4.52 -3.35
C ASP A 136 3.62 4.44 -2.05
N LYS A 137 2.92 4.57 -0.92
CA LYS A 137 3.48 4.62 0.43
C LYS A 137 2.57 3.89 1.42
N ILE A 138 3.18 3.18 2.36
CA ILE A 138 2.53 2.64 3.56
C ILE A 138 3.39 2.96 4.78
N GLU A 139 2.77 3.32 5.89
CA GLU A 139 3.43 3.63 7.16
C GLU A 139 2.64 3.14 8.36
N LYS A 140 3.35 2.85 9.46
CA LYS A 140 2.73 2.52 10.75
C LYS A 140 2.40 3.80 11.51
N ILE A 141 1.20 3.82 12.08
CA ILE A 141 0.73 4.88 12.97
C ILE A 141 1.12 4.45 14.37
N ASN A 142 1.91 5.28 15.04
CA ASN A 142 2.28 5.06 16.44
C ASN A 142 1.08 5.30 17.35
#